data_AF-A0AAJ0TLT9-F1
#
_entry.id   AF-A0AAJ0TLT9-F1
#
_cell.length_a   1.000
_cell.length_b   1.000
_cell.length_c   1.000
_cell.angle_alpha   90.00
_cell.angle_beta   90.00
_cell.angle_gamma   90.00
#
_symmetry.space_group_name_H-M   'P 1'
#
loop_
_entity.id
_entity.type
_entity.pdbx_description
1 polymer ?
#
loop_
_entity_poly.entity_id
_entity_poly.type
_entity_poly.pdbx_seq_one_letter_code
_entity_poly.pdbx_strand_id
1 'polypeptide(L)'
;MRSGHLGIGESFGVVDLAFATDGVAFPAHKQELIERLGNRKISWTRNTVVNLRDVLQSTSSERFESFSDLLAAVAHHEDRGARKITEFV
;
A
#
# COMPACT_ATOMS: atom_id res chain seq x y z
N MET A 1 7.34 -20.97 19.23
CA MET A 1 6.54 -19.73 19.33
C MET A 1 6.87 -18.89 18.10
N ARG A 2 5.89 -18.65 17.23
CA ARG A 2 6.08 -17.89 15.99
C ARG A 2 6.21 -16.42 16.37
N SER A 3 7.43 -15.89 16.35
CA SER A 3 7.68 -14.47 16.46
C SER A 3 6.92 -13.77 15.35
N GLY A 4 5.87 -13.03 15.71
CA GLY A 4 5.16 -12.12 14.82
C GLY A 4 6.11 -11.01 14.42
N HIS A 5 6.85 -11.24 13.34
CA HIS A 5 7.66 -10.24 12.68
C HIS A 5 6.68 -9.31 11.97
N LEU A 6 6.16 -8.32 12.69
CA LEU A 6 5.68 -7.08 12.08
C LEU A 6 6.90 -6.51 11.38
N GLY A 7 7.04 -6.86 10.10
CA GLY A 7 8.20 -6.55 9.30
C GLY A 7 8.37 -5.04 9.32
N ILE A 8 9.59 -4.62 9.57
CA ILE A 8 9.98 -3.22 9.72
C ILE A 8 9.55 -2.39 8.47
N GLY A 9 9.16 -3.02 7.35
CA GLY A 9 8.53 -2.39 6.18
C GLY A 9 7.04 -1.99 6.33
N GLU A 10 6.21 -2.73 7.07
CA GLU A 10 4.77 -2.43 7.22
C GLU A 10 4.54 -1.05 7.85
N SER A 11 5.34 -0.69 8.85
CA SER A 11 5.18 0.59 9.56
C SER A 11 5.61 1.81 8.74
N PHE A 12 6.60 1.67 7.84
CA PHE A 12 7.01 2.78 6.96
C PHE A 12 5.95 3.03 5.88
N GLY A 13 5.50 1.97 5.20
CA GLY A 13 4.47 2.08 4.17
C GLY A 13 3.15 2.64 4.70
N VAL A 14 2.73 2.27 5.92
CA VAL A 14 1.50 2.78 6.54
C VAL A 14 1.59 4.29 6.84
N VAL A 15 2.70 4.75 7.42
CA VAL A 15 2.87 6.17 7.80
C VAL A 15 2.96 7.04 6.55
N ASP A 16 3.77 6.64 5.58
CA ASP A 16 3.95 7.41 4.34
C ASP A 16 2.67 7.40 3.49
N LEU A 17 1.93 6.28 3.47
CA LEU A 17 0.59 6.23 2.88
C LEU A 17 -0.39 7.16 3.61
N ALA A 18 -0.40 7.16 4.94
CA ALA A 18 -1.26 8.04 5.73
C ALA A 18 -0.98 9.51 5.39
N PHE A 19 0.28 9.92 5.31
CA PHE A 19 0.69 11.27 4.87
C PHE A 19 0.33 11.54 3.41
N ALA A 20 0.45 10.55 2.53
CA ALA A 20 0.09 10.70 1.13
C ALA A 20 -1.41 10.85 0.92
N THR A 21 -2.22 10.21 1.76
CA THR A 21 -3.68 10.27 1.78
C THR A 21 -4.24 11.30 2.76
N ASP A 22 -3.39 12.11 3.39
CA ASP A 22 -3.84 13.16 4.30
C ASP A 22 -4.76 14.14 3.55
N GLY A 23 -5.95 14.36 4.12
CA GLY A 23 -7.01 15.17 3.49
C GLY A 23 -7.92 14.43 2.49
N VAL A 24 -7.78 13.11 2.33
CA VAL A 24 -8.78 12.29 1.61
C VAL A 24 -10.00 12.07 2.50
N ALA A 25 -11.17 12.47 2.01
CA ALA A 25 -12.44 12.07 2.59
C ALA A 25 -12.82 10.69 2.05
N PHE A 26 -13.06 9.74 2.95
CA PHE A 26 -13.62 8.43 2.60
C PHE A 26 -15.15 8.48 2.72
N PRO A 27 -15.89 7.71 1.90
CA PRO A 27 -15.41 6.72 0.93
C PRO A 27 -14.83 7.34 -0.35
N ALA A 28 -13.75 6.75 -0.86
CA ALA A 28 -13.00 7.25 -2.02
C ALA A 28 -12.84 6.19 -3.11
N HIS A 29 -12.90 6.60 -4.38
CA HIS A 29 -12.69 5.70 -5.51
C HIS A 29 -11.20 5.56 -5.86
N LYS A 30 -10.80 4.36 -6.28
CA LYS A 30 -9.42 4.08 -6.72
C LYS A 30 -8.96 5.04 -7.82
N GLN A 31 -9.79 5.29 -8.83
CA GLN A 31 -9.44 6.22 -9.92
C GLN A 31 -9.23 7.64 -9.39
N GLU A 32 -10.12 8.13 -8.52
CA GLU A 32 -9.99 9.46 -7.92
C GLU A 32 -8.69 9.58 -7.09
N LEU A 33 -8.34 8.55 -6.32
CA LEU A 33 -7.07 8.51 -5.59
C LEU A 33 -5.86 8.49 -6.54
N ILE A 34 -5.94 7.76 -7.65
CA ILE A 34 -4.88 7.72 -8.68
C ILE A 34 -4.73 9.08 -9.39
N GLU A 35 -5.83 9.76 -9.66
CA GLU A 35 -5.83 11.07 -10.31
C GLU A 35 -5.28 12.16 -9.38
N ARG A 36 -5.73 12.18 -8.12
CA ARG A 36 -5.36 13.22 -7.16
C ARG A 36 -3.97 12.97 -6.54
N LEU A 37 -3.65 11.72 -6.26
CA LEU A 37 -2.48 11.34 -5.46
C LEU A 37 -1.52 10.41 -6.19
N GLY A 38 -1.87 9.85 -7.35
CA GLY A 38 -1.07 8.83 -8.02
C GLY A 38 0.32 9.27 -8.45
N ASN A 39 0.56 10.59 -8.57
CA ASN A 39 1.89 11.15 -8.85
C ASN A 39 2.77 11.28 -7.58
N ARG A 40 2.23 11.01 -6.38
CA ARG A 40 3.01 10.98 -5.14
C ARG A 40 3.81 9.69 -5.07
N LYS A 41 5.06 9.83 -4.64
CA LYS A 41 5.92 8.70 -4.29
C LYS A 41 5.79 8.47 -2.80
N ILE A 42 5.65 7.21 -2.41
CA ILE A 42 5.59 6.81 -1.02
C ILE A 42 6.76 5.91 -0.67
N SER A 43 7.32 6.13 0.52
CA SER A 43 8.32 5.27 1.12
C SER A 43 7.64 3.99 1.61
N TRP A 44 7.73 2.93 0.81
CA TRP A 44 7.03 1.69 1.06
C TRP A 44 7.74 0.82 2.10
N THR A 45 9.05 0.68 1.95
CA THR A 45 9.93 0.06 2.94
C THR A 45 11.16 0.95 3.16
N ARG A 46 12.00 0.60 4.13
CA ARG A 46 13.24 1.34 4.44
C ARG A 46 14.12 1.61 3.21
N ASN A 47 14.05 0.78 2.16
CA ASN A 47 14.88 0.92 0.96
C ASN A 47 14.09 0.91 -0.35
N THR A 48 12.75 0.97 -0.27
CA THR A 48 11.86 0.89 -1.44
C THR A 48 10.94 2.09 -1.47
N VAL A 49 11.04 2.87 -2.55
CA VAL A 49 10.11 3.96 -2.87
C VAL A 49 9.31 3.56 -4.09
N VAL A 50 7.98 3.65 -3.99
CA VAL A 50 7.06 3.30 -5.08
C VAL A 50 6.14 4.46 -5.41
N ASN A 51 5.59 4.46 -6.62
CA ASN A 51 4.51 5.37 -6.95
C ASN A 51 3.21 4.90 -6.31
N LEU A 52 2.48 5.82 -5.69
CA LEU A 52 1.18 5.53 -5.11
C LEU A 52 0.19 5.03 -6.18
N ARG A 53 0.31 5.51 -7.43
CA ARG A 53 -0.45 4.96 -8.56
C ARG A 53 -0.26 3.45 -8.71
N ASP A 54 0.98 2.98 -8.66
CA ASP A 54 1.33 1.56 -8.88
C ASP A 54 0.72 0.70 -7.76
N VAL A 55 0.85 1.18 -6.53
CA VAL A 55 0.27 0.57 -5.33
C VAL A 55 -1.26 0.49 -5.43
N LEU A 56 -1.92 1.60 -5.78
CA LEU A 56 -3.37 1.66 -5.93
C LEU A 56 -3.84 0.79 -7.10
N GLN A 57 -3.16 0.80 -8.24
CA GLN A 57 -3.49 -0.03 -9.39
C GLN A 57 -3.38 -1.52 -9.09
N SER A 58 -2.49 -1.91 -8.19
CA SER A 58 -2.33 -3.31 -7.79
C SER A 58 -3.42 -3.81 -6.84
N THR A 59 -4.20 -2.90 -6.24
CA THR A 59 -5.36 -3.29 -5.42
C THR A 59 -6.52 -3.77 -6.30
N SER A 60 -7.16 -4.86 -5.90
CA SER A 60 -8.35 -5.38 -6.59
C SER A 60 -9.60 -4.54 -6.33
N SER A 61 -9.63 -3.79 -5.22
CA SER A 61 -10.75 -2.91 -4.87
C SER A 61 -10.83 -1.71 -5.81
N GLU A 62 -12.05 -1.30 -6.18
CA GLU A 62 -12.31 -0.10 -6.98
C GLU A 62 -12.73 1.10 -6.13
N ARG A 63 -13.14 0.84 -4.89
CA ARG A 63 -13.60 1.81 -3.92
C ARG A 63 -13.11 1.38 -2.54
N PHE A 64 -12.74 2.36 -1.73
CA PHE A 64 -12.29 2.17 -0.37
C PHE A 64 -13.24 2.90 0.56
N GLU A 65 -13.82 2.14 1.49
CA GLU A 65 -14.82 2.69 2.42
C GLU A 65 -14.17 3.47 3.57
N SER A 66 -12.89 3.21 3.85
CA SER A 66 -12.13 3.86 4.92
C SER A 66 -10.64 3.71 4.67
N PHE A 67 -9.84 4.50 5.39
CA PHE A 67 -8.38 4.39 5.34
C PHE A 67 -7.87 2.98 5.72
N SER A 68 -8.49 2.32 6.70
CA SER A 68 -8.15 0.94 7.08
C SER A 68 -8.44 -0.07 5.98
N ASP A 69 -9.48 0.15 5.17
CA ASP A 69 -9.84 -0.72 4.04
C ASP A 69 -8.81 -0.57 2.91
N LEU A 70 -8.42 0.67 2.61
CA LEU A 70 -7.31 0.96 1.70
C LEU A 70 -6.00 0.28 2.17
N LEU A 71 -5.64 0.44 3.45
CA LEU A 71 -4.47 -0.21 4.03
C LEU A 71 -4.52 -1.73 3.90
N ALA A 72 -5.65 -2.34 4.23
CA ALA A 72 -5.82 -3.79 4.14
C ALA A 72 -5.68 -4.28 2.69
N ALA A 73 -6.29 -3.58 1.73
CA ALA A 73 -6.20 -3.90 0.32
C ALA A 73 -4.76 -3.83 -0.21
N VAL A 74 -3.98 -2.88 0.28
CA VAL A 74 -2.58 -2.73 -0.10
C VAL A 74 -1.67 -3.75 0.62
N ALA A 75 -1.86 -3.98 1.92
CA ALA A 75 -1.10 -4.96 2.68
C ALA A 75 -1.28 -6.40 2.13
N HIS A 76 -2.49 -6.72 1.65
CA HIS A 76 -2.79 -8.01 1.04
C HIS A 76 -2.07 -8.22 -0.32
N HIS A 77 -1.53 -7.17 -0.94
CA HIS A 77 -0.74 -7.25 -2.16
C HIS A 77 0.74 -7.62 -1.88
N GLU A 78 1.34 -7.11 -0.80
CA GLU A 78 2.71 -7.42 -0.38
C GLU A 78 2.94 -8.94 -0.21
N ASP A 79 1.98 -9.64 0.40
CA ASP A 79 2.07 -11.09 0.62
C ASP A 79 2.10 -11.89 -0.69
N ARG A 80 1.51 -11.36 -1.77
CA ARG A 80 1.49 -12.01 -3.09
C ARG A 80 2.71 -11.68 -3.97
N GLY A 81 3.37 -10.54 -3.74
CA GLY A 81 4.63 -10.20 -4.42
C GLY A 81 5.86 -10.95 -3.86
N ALA A 82 5.88 -11.21 -2.55
CA ALA A 82 7.00 -11.86 -1.88
C ALA A 82 7.17 -13.35 -2.24
N ARG A 83 6.13 -14.01 -2.76
CA ARG A 83 6.19 -15.44 -3.11
C ARG A 83 6.86 -15.75 -4.44
N LYS A 84 7.29 -14.75 -5.23
CA LYS A 84 7.86 -15.00 -6.57
C LYS A 84 9.40 -14.96 -6.63
N ILE A 85 10.09 -14.73 -5.51
CA ILE A 85 11.57 -14.66 -5.48
C ILE A 85 12.27 -15.82 -4.74
N THR A 86 11.56 -16.90 -4.40
CA THR A 86 12.16 -18.06 -3.68
C THR A 86 11.95 -19.39 -4.40
N GLU A 87 11.87 -19.40 -5.73
CA GLU A 87 11.85 -20.63 -6.53
C GLU A 87 12.91 -20.61 -7.64
N PHE A 88 14.12 -20.10 -7.36
CA PHE A 88 15.30 -20.33 -8.20
C PHE A 88 16.57 -20.23 -7.35
N VAL A 89 16.88 -21.27 -6.57
CA VAL A 89 18.25 -21.72 -6.24
C VAL A 89 18.22 -23.15 -5.73
#